data_AF-A0AA35S3S1-F1
#
_entry.id   AF-A0AA35S3S1-F1
#
_cell.length_a   1.000
_cell.length_b   1.000
_cell.length_c   1.000
_cell.angle_alpha   90.00
_cell.angle_beta   90.00
_cell.angle_gamma   90.00
#
_symmetry.space_group_name_H-M   'P 1'
#
loop_
_entity.id
_entity.type
_entity.pdbx_description
1 polymer ?
#
loop_
_entity_poly.entity_id
_entity_poly.type
_entity_poly.pdbx_seq_one_letter_code
_entity_poly.pdbx_strand_id
1 'polypeptide(L)'
;ATSVRLHRGTRRLSWCTRTRASSPGSWCSLNFELLGKLCRRAVDCPLESMLAAIFPSQCSRAKQLLAVLKPRLLQMSTIKKHCAEKTIGTHDGTFHCDEVLACYMLKKLPEFSDARIVRTRNESILETCDVVVDVGGVYDSSKHRYDHHQRSFTGTMSSLSEGKKRRATKLSSAGLVYLHFGHRVLSKISDIATETPVLEDLYDYVYAEFMEEIDAVDNGISDRDGEPRYSVNSTIGKRVARLNPDWNETASGEDSMERFKRRWN
;
A
#
# COMPACT_ATOMS: atom_id res chain seq x y z
N ALA A 1 18.26 36.77 49.35
CA ALA A 1 19.73 36.62 49.28
C ALA A 1 20.02 35.13 49.07
N THR A 2 20.23 34.70 47.82
CA THR A 2 21.52 34.22 47.22
C THR A 2 21.88 32.79 47.63
N SER A 3 22.26 31.84 46.77
CA SER A 3 22.46 31.78 45.32
C SER A 3 22.45 30.30 44.88
N VAL A 4 21.90 29.96 43.72
CA VAL A 4 22.17 28.68 43.05
C VAL A 4 23.19 28.96 41.94
N ARG A 5 24.41 28.44 42.09
CA ARG A 5 25.50 28.57 41.11
C ARG A 5 25.19 27.70 39.88
N LEU A 6 24.94 28.35 38.75
CA LEU A 6 25.04 27.72 37.42
C LEU A 6 26.51 27.62 37.03
N HIS A 7 27.05 26.39 36.96
CA HIS A 7 28.36 26.14 36.36
C HIS A 7 28.23 26.17 34.84
N ARG A 8 28.75 27.25 34.22
CA ARG A 8 28.97 27.35 32.77
C ARG A 8 30.27 26.63 32.40
N GLY A 9 30.15 25.41 31.88
CA GLY A 9 31.27 24.71 31.23
C GLY A 9 31.32 25.04 29.74
N THR A 10 32.12 26.04 29.36
CA THR A 10 32.47 26.33 27.96
C THR A 10 33.48 25.30 27.45
N ARG A 11 33.08 24.37 26.58
CA ARG A 11 34.02 23.64 25.73
C ARG A 11 34.12 24.34 24.37
N ARG A 12 35.25 25.01 24.16
CA ARG A 12 35.70 25.52 22.86
C ARG A 12 36.05 24.32 21.98
N LEU A 13 35.37 24.18 20.84
CA LEU A 13 35.85 23.37 19.73
C LEU A 13 36.67 24.29 18.81
N SER A 14 37.98 24.08 18.80
CA SER A 14 38.91 24.75 17.91
C SER A 14 38.81 24.17 16.50
N TRP A 15 38.51 25.01 15.53
CA TRP A 15 38.63 24.71 14.11
C TRP A 15 40.10 24.85 13.70
N CYS A 16 40.72 23.75 13.26
CA CYS A 16 42.02 23.79 12.61
C CYS A 16 41.83 23.54 11.11
N THR A 17 42.25 24.52 10.31
CA THR A 17 42.17 24.54 8.84
C THR A 17 43.48 24.08 8.19
N ARG A 18 43.34 23.51 6.98
CA ARG A 18 44.34 23.05 5.97
C ARG A 18 44.57 21.53 6.01
N THR A 19 44.28 20.82 4.91
CA THR A 19 45.09 20.85 3.68
C THR A 19 44.31 20.79 2.35
N ARG A 20 44.89 21.47 1.34
CA ARG A 20 44.75 21.30 -0.13
C ARG A 20 44.97 19.83 -0.54
N ALA A 21 44.61 19.30 -1.73
CA ALA A 21 43.81 19.67 -2.89
C ALA A 21 43.88 18.45 -3.85
N SER A 22 42.80 18.08 -4.53
CA SER A 22 42.79 17.51 -5.91
C SER A 22 41.35 17.21 -6.35
N SER A 23 40.96 17.79 -7.48
CA SER A 23 39.64 17.76 -8.14
C SER A 23 39.45 16.49 -9.02
N PRO A 24 38.37 16.31 -9.82
CA PRO A 24 37.04 16.96 -9.82
C PRO A 24 35.87 15.94 -9.86
N GLY A 25 34.70 16.33 -9.32
CA GLY A 25 33.44 15.61 -9.54
C GLY A 25 32.26 16.51 -9.20
N SER A 26 31.57 17.00 -10.23
CA SER A 26 30.52 18.00 -10.15
C SER A 26 29.29 17.51 -9.39
N TRP A 27 28.96 18.15 -8.28
CA TRP A 27 27.61 18.16 -7.74
C TRP A 27 27.34 19.55 -7.19
N CYS A 28 26.74 20.40 -8.02
CA CYS A 28 26.05 21.58 -7.53
C CYS A 28 24.82 21.82 -8.39
N SER A 29 23.69 21.99 -7.69
CA SER A 29 22.51 22.72 -8.15
C SER A 29 21.56 22.00 -9.11
N LEU A 30 20.80 21.01 -8.61
CA LEU A 30 19.47 20.78 -9.17
C LEU A 30 18.51 21.82 -8.57
N ASN A 31 18.14 22.78 -9.42
CA ASN A 31 17.13 23.79 -9.15
C ASN A 31 15.79 23.14 -8.80
N PHE A 32 15.23 23.58 -7.68
CA PHE A 32 13.93 23.21 -7.10
C PHE A 32 12.70 23.66 -7.92
N GLU A 33 12.88 24.02 -9.19
CA GLU A 33 11.82 24.59 -10.05
C GLU A 33 11.22 23.60 -11.07
N LEU A 34 11.75 22.37 -11.16
CA LEU A 34 11.24 21.34 -12.08
C LEU A 34 10.31 20.32 -11.42
N LEU A 35 10.28 20.23 -10.08
CA LEU A 35 9.35 19.39 -9.32
C LEU A 35 7.96 20.03 -9.13
N GLY A 36 7.81 21.32 -9.46
CA GLY A 36 6.55 22.06 -9.32
C GLY A 36 5.68 22.15 -10.57
N LYS A 37 6.16 21.73 -11.75
CA LYS A 37 5.44 21.89 -13.04
C LYS A 37 5.00 20.58 -13.70
N LEU A 38 5.28 19.42 -13.10
CA LEU A 38 4.85 18.10 -13.57
C LEU A 38 3.69 17.50 -12.77
N CYS A 39 3.00 18.31 -11.97
CA CYS A 39 1.75 17.93 -11.31
C CYS A 39 0.65 18.94 -11.70
N ARG A 40 0.13 18.77 -12.93
CA ARG A 40 -1.22 19.14 -13.41
C ARG A 40 -1.24 19.00 -14.94
N ARG A 41 -1.86 17.91 -15.43
CA ARG A 41 -2.12 17.49 -16.84
C ARG A 41 -1.33 16.27 -17.37
N ALA A 42 -1.37 15.16 -16.65
CA ALA A 42 -1.03 13.85 -17.22
C ALA A 42 -2.02 12.76 -16.81
N VAL A 43 -3.29 13.13 -16.73
CA VAL A 43 -4.43 12.22 -16.69
C VAL A 43 -5.32 12.69 -17.84
N ASP A 44 -5.62 11.80 -18.78
CA ASP A 44 -6.38 12.03 -20.02
C ASP A 44 -5.63 12.61 -21.24
N CYS A 45 -4.46 12.05 -21.58
CA CYS A 45 -3.96 12.16 -22.96
C CYS A 45 -4.04 10.79 -23.65
N PRO A 46 -4.87 10.63 -24.70
CA PRO A 46 -4.91 9.40 -25.49
C PRO A 46 -3.53 9.11 -26.06
N LEU A 47 -3.06 7.86 -26.02
CA LEU A 47 -1.78 7.43 -26.59
C LEU A 47 -1.58 7.88 -28.06
N GLU A 48 -2.66 8.19 -28.78
CA GLU A 48 -2.64 8.76 -30.12
C GLU A 48 -2.04 10.18 -30.20
N SER A 49 -2.18 11.03 -29.18
CA SER A 49 -1.64 12.39 -29.17
C SER A 49 -0.12 12.43 -28.96
N MET A 50 0.45 11.43 -28.28
CA MET A 50 1.89 11.33 -28.05
C MET A 50 2.65 10.85 -29.30
N LEU A 51 2.02 10.01 -30.13
CA LEU A 51 2.61 9.49 -31.37
C LEU A 51 2.57 10.52 -32.51
N ALA A 52 1.59 11.42 -32.53
CA ALA A 52 1.49 12.50 -33.52
C ALA A 52 2.57 13.58 -33.36
N ALA A 53 3.15 13.73 -32.16
CA ALA A 53 4.17 14.74 -31.88
C ALA A 53 5.60 14.33 -32.29
N ILE A 54 5.83 13.04 -32.57
CA ILE A 54 7.18 12.50 -32.88
C ILE A 54 7.38 12.27 -34.38
N PHE A 55 6.30 12.20 -35.18
CA PHE A 55 6.37 11.91 -36.61
C PHE A 55 5.75 13.02 -37.45
N PRO A 56 6.53 13.83 -38.19
CA PRO A 56 6.01 14.70 -39.23
C PRO A 56 5.19 13.89 -40.24
N SER A 57 4.04 14.43 -40.62
CA SER A 57 2.89 13.78 -41.25
C SER A 57 3.07 13.20 -42.67
N GLN A 58 4.28 12.87 -43.12
CA GLN A 58 4.53 12.45 -44.51
C GLN A 58 5.58 11.34 -44.66
N CYS A 59 5.57 10.30 -43.82
CA CYS A 59 6.37 9.10 -44.06
C CYS A 59 5.46 7.87 -44.29
N SER A 60 5.46 7.33 -45.52
CA SER A 60 4.70 6.13 -45.90
C SER A 60 4.98 4.93 -44.99
N ARG A 61 6.19 4.85 -44.43
CA ARG A 61 6.63 3.85 -43.46
C ARG A 61 5.90 3.92 -42.11
N ALA A 62 5.60 5.12 -41.60
CA ALA A 62 4.89 5.28 -40.33
C ALA A 62 3.43 4.83 -40.46
N LYS A 63 2.78 5.10 -41.60
CA LYS A 63 1.42 4.62 -41.91
C LYS A 63 1.38 3.09 -42.05
N GLN A 64 2.39 2.48 -42.67
CA GLN A 64 2.51 1.02 -42.75
C GLN A 64 2.74 0.38 -41.37
N LEU A 65 3.59 0.97 -40.52
CA LEU A 65 3.85 0.46 -39.17
C LEU A 65 2.61 0.58 -38.28
N LEU A 66 1.90 1.71 -38.33
CA LEU A 66 0.61 1.89 -37.65
C LEU A 66 -0.46 0.93 -38.16
N ALA A 67 -0.51 0.64 -39.46
CA ALA A 67 -1.46 -0.32 -40.02
C ALA A 67 -1.17 -1.78 -39.59
N VAL A 68 0.10 -2.12 -39.36
CA VAL A 68 0.51 -3.43 -38.83
C VAL A 68 0.27 -3.54 -37.32
N LEU A 69 0.45 -2.43 -36.58
CA LEU A 69 0.29 -2.40 -35.13
C LEU A 69 -1.15 -2.17 -34.67
N LYS A 70 -1.99 -1.50 -35.46
CA LYS A 70 -3.41 -1.21 -35.12
C LYS A 70 -4.24 -2.45 -34.80
N PRO A 71 -4.20 -3.55 -35.57
CA PRO A 71 -4.94 -4.77 -35.22
C PRO A 71 -4.49 -5.36 -33.89
N ARG A 72 -3.19 -5.29 -33.56
CA ARG A 72 -2.62 -5.74 -32.28
C ARG A 72 -3.00 -4.81 -31.11
N LEU A 73 -2.95 -3.50 -31.30
CA LEU A 73 -3.37 -2.50 -30.30
C LEU A 73 -4.88 -2.56 -30.03
N LEU A 74 -5.70 -2.81 -31.06
CA LEU A 74 -7.14 -3.02 -30.93
C LEU A 74 -7.46 -4.38 -30.26
N GLN A 75 -6.70 -5.44 -30.55
CA GLN A 75 -6.82 -6.72 -29.82
C GLN A 75 -6.43 -6.57 -28.34
N MET A 76 -5.43 -5.76 -28.01
CA MET A 76 -5.03 -5.50 -26.62
C MET A 76 -6.08 -4.71 -25.84
N SER A 77 -6.92 -3.90 -26.51
CA SER A 77 -8.03 -3.16 -25.87
C SER A 77 -9.35 -3.93 -25.82
N THR A 78 -9.52 -5.02 -26.59
CA THR A 78 -10.77 -5.79 -26.67
C THR A 78 -10.74 -7.16 -25.99
N ILE A 79 -9.64 -7.60 -25.39
CA ILE A 79 -9.69 -8.71 -24.40
C ILE A 79 -10.06 -8.13 -23.03
N LYS A 80 -11.19 -7.42 -22.95
CA LYS A 80 -12.01 -7.51 -21.73
C LYS A 80 -12.67 -8.88 -21.81
N LYS A 81 -11.96 -9.92 -21.38
CA LYS A 81 -12.64 -11.15 -20.98
C LYS A 81 -13.74 -10.70 -20.02
N HIS A 82 -14.99 -10.97 -20.35
CA HIS A 82 -16.09 -10.98 -19.39
C HIS A 82 -15.82 -12.09 -18.35
N CYS A 83 -14.72 -11.99 -17.60
CA CYS A 83 -14.67 -12.58 -16.29
C CYS A 83 -15.68 -11.79 -15.46
N ALA A 84 -16.56 -12.50 -14.75
CA ALA A 84 -17.44 -11.89 -13.78
C ALA A 84 -16.64 -10.89 -12.91
N GLU A 85 -17.24 -9.73 -12.63
CA GLU A 85 -16.63 -8.72 -11.78
C GLU A 85 -16.23 -9.36 -10.46
N LYS A 86 -14.93 -9.36 -10.16
CA LYS A 86 -14.40 -9.96 -8.94
C LYS A 86 -14.96 -9.24 -7.72
N THR A 87 -15.09 -9.96 -6.61
CA THR A 87 -15.66 -9.43 -5.37
C THR A 87 -14.74 -9.66 -4.19
N ILE A 88 -14.61 -8.62 -3.36
CA ILE A 88 -13.88 -8.67 -2.09
C ILE A 88 -14.89 -8.45 -0.96
N GLY A 89 -15.12 -9.48 -0.17
CA GLY A 89 -16.00 -9.43 1.01
C GLY A 89 -15.24 -8.94 2.23
N THR A 90 -15.84 -8.03 3.01
CA THR A 90 -15.36 -7.61 4.33
C THR A 90 -16.52 -7.23 5.23
N HIS A 91 -16.28 -6.98 6.52
CA HIS A 91 -17.33 -6.63 7.46
C HIS A 91 -17.89 -5.21 7.20
N ASP A 92 -19.12 -4.98 7.67
CA ASP A 92 -19.87 -3.72 7.53
C ASP A 92 -19.78 -2.81 8.77
N GLY A 93 -18.85 -3.10 9.69
CA GLY A 93 -18.65 -2.34 10.93
C GLY A 93 -17.71 -1.14 10.80
N THR A 94 -17.20 -0.68 11.96
CA THR A 94 -16.16 0.36 12.05
C THR A 94 -14.98 0.03 11.16
N PHE A 95 -14.49 1.02 10.44
CA PHE A 95 -13.36 0.82 9.57
C PHE A 95 -12.06 0.70 10.37
N HIS A 96 -11.37 -0.42 10.25
CA HIS A 96 -10.03 -0.61 10.77
C HIS A 96 -9.01 -0.38 9.65
N CYS A 97 -7.74 -0.25 10.04
CA CYS A 97 -6.69 -0.15 9.02
C CYS A 97 -6.51 -1.47 8.26
N ASP A 98 -6.86 -2.56 8.93
CA ASP A 98 -6.59 -3.91 8.49
C ASP A 98 -7.30 -4.25 7.18
N GLU A 99 -8.63 -4.26 7.19
CA GLU A 99 -9.44 -4.61 6.04
C GLU A 99 -9.32 -3.58 4.90
N VAL A 100 -9.07 -2.32 5.25
CA VAL A 100 -8.82 -1.24 4.28
C VAL A 100 -7.52 -1.49 3.52
N LEU A 101 -6.43 -1.81 4.23
CA LEU A 101 -5.14 -2.09 3.62
C LEU A 101 -5.17 -3.40 2.83
N ALA A 102 -5.85 -4.43 3.35
CA ALA A 102 -6.09 -5.69 2.65
C ALA A 102 -6.79 -5.46 1.30
N CYS A 103 -7.89 -4.70 1.29
CA CYS A 103 -8.61 -4.32 0.08
C CYS A 103 -7.71 -3.54 -0.89
N TYR A 104 -6.94 -2.56 -0.38
CA TYR A 104 -6.02 -1.78 -1.21
C TYR A 104 -4.98 -2.65 -1.92
N MET A 105 -4.32 -3.55 -1.19
CA MET A 105 -3.31 -4.45 -1.73
C MET A 105 -3.88 -5.34 -2.82
N LEU A 106 -5.04 -5.99 -2.57
CA LEU A 106 -5.71 -6.82 -3.55
C LEU A 106 -6.02 -6.02 -4.83
N LYS A 107 -6.57 -4.81 -4.72
CA LYS A 107 -6.90 -3.96 -5.87
C LYS A 107 -5.69 -3.46 -6.67
N LYS A 108 -4.45 -3.68 -6.22
CA LYS A 108 -3.26 -3.46 -7.07
C LYS A 108 -3.03 -4.58 -8.06
N LEU A 109 -3.58 -5.77 -7.82
CA LEU A 109 -3.42 -6.91 -8.70
C LEU A 109 -4.37 -6.82 -9.90
N PRO A 110 -3.94 -7.21 -11.12
CA PRO A 110 -4.75 -7.11 -12.32
C PRO A 110 -6.11 -7.82 -12.24
N GLU A 111 -6.18 -8.97 -11.56
CA GLU A 111 -7.41 -9.72 -11.42
C GLU A 111 -8.43 -9.07 -10.47
N PHE A 112 -7.98 -8.20 -9.56
CA PHE A 112 -8.84 -7.54 -8.57
C PHE A 112 -8.90 -6.02 -8.74
N SER A 113 -8.28 -5.45 -9.79
CA SER A 113 -8.21 -3.99 -10.00
C SER A 113 -9.59 -3.35 -10.00
N ASP A 114 -10.52 -3.99 -10.68
CA ASP A 114 -11.91 -3.55 -10.80
C ASP A 114 -12.84 -4.31 -9.83
N ALA A 115 -12.30 -5.04 -8.85
CA ALA A 115 -13.12 -5.80 -7.93
C ALA A 115 -14.05 -4.91 -7.11
N ARG A 116 -15.31 -5.34 -6.99
CA ARG A 116 -16.33 -4.70 -6.16
C ARG A 116 -16.16 -5.12 -4.71
N ILE A 117 -16.23 -4.16 -3.81
CA ILE A 117 -16.17 -4.42 -2.38
C ILE A 117 -17.58 -4.63 -1.84
N VAL A 118 -17.76 -5.74 -1.13
CA VAL A 118 -19.00 -6.15 -0.50
C VAL A 118 -18.80 -6.08 1.00
N ARG A 119 -19.45 -5.10 1.65
CA ARG A 119 -19.41 -4.92 3.10
C ARG A 119 -20.64 -5.60 3.72
N THR A 120 -20.44 -6.70 4.44
CA THR A 120 -21.50 -7.50 5.06
C THR A 120 -20.94 -8.49 6.08
N ARG A 121 -21.78 -8.96 7.00
CA ARG A 121 -21.50 -10.13 7.86
C ARG A 121 -22.35 -11.35 7.51
N ASN A 122 -23.16 -11.26 6.46
CA ASN A 122 -24.00 -12.38 6.04
C ASN A 122 -23.14 -13.45 5.34
N GLU A 123 -23.01 -14.60 5.98
CA GLU A 123 -22.22 -15.74 5.50
C GLU A 123 -22.61 -16.17 4.08
N SER A 124 -23.90 -16.21 3.75
CA SER A 124 -24.34 -16.63 2.41
C SER A 124 -23.88 -15.67 1.31
N ILE A 125 -23.70 -14.38 1.64
CA ILE A 125 -23.14 -13.40 0.70
C ILE A 125 -21.62 -13.54 0.64
N LEU A 126 -20.96 -13.74 1.78
CA LEU A 126 -19.51 -13.93 1.86
C LEU A 126 -19.05 -15.19 1.10
N GLU A 127 -19.85 -16.24 1.10
CA GLU A 127 -19.60 -17.47 0.32
C GLU A 127 -19.55 -17.20 -1.19
N THR A 128 -20.32 -16.23 -1.68
CA THR A 128 -20.29 -15.82 -3.10
C THR A 128 -19.10 -14.95 -3.46
N CYS A 129 -18.37 -14.43 -2.47
CA CYS A 129 -17.23 -13.54 -2.71
C CYS A 129 -15.98 -14.31 -3.14
N ASP A 130 -15.23 -13.77 -4.10
CA ASP A 130 -14.00 -14.37 -4.61
C ASP A 130 -12.89 -14.38 -3.55
N VAL A 131 -12.80 -13.31 -2.77
CA VAL A 131 -11.87 -13.16 -1.64
C VAL A 131 -12.63 -12.58 -0.45
N VAL A 132 -12.34 -13.04 0.76
CA VAL A 132 -12.93 -12.49 1.98
C VAL A 132 -11.81 -12.12 2.96
N VAL A 133 -11.89 -10.91 3.50
CA VAL A 133 -10.92 -10.33 4.42
C VAL A 133 -11.62 -9.81 5.68
N ASP A 134 -11.01 -10.06 6.83
CA ASP A 134 -11.42 -9.53 8.14
C ASP A 134 -12.87 -9.88 8.57
N VAL A 135 -13.42 -10.97 8.01
CA VAL A 135 -14.76 -11.46 8.34
C VAL A 135 -14.94 -12.92 7.94
N GLY A 136 -15.89 -13.60 8.55
CA GLY A 136 -16.31 -14.97 8.19
C GLY A 136 -15.69 -16.07 9.05
N GLY A 137 -14.80 -15.74 9.99
CA GLY A 137 -14.29 -16.67 10.99
C GLY A 137 -13.37 -17.75 10.44
N VAL A 138 -12.79 -17.58 9.24
CA VAL A 138 -11.98 -18.61 8.57
C VAL A 138 -10.70 -18.02 7.97
N TYR A 139 -9.57 -18.67 8.27
CA TYR A 139 -8.34 -18.58 7.47
C TYR A 139 -8.17 -19.84 6.63
N ASP A 140 -8.25 -19.67 5.30
CA ASP A 140 -8.00 -20.71 4.30
C ASP A 140 -7.48 -20.04 3.03
N SER A 141 -6.15 -20.10 2.81
CA SER A 141 -5.50 -19.46 1.66
C SER A 141 -5.93 -20.08 0.32
N SER A 142 -6.31 -21.36 0.31
CA SER A 142 -6.76 -22.07 -0.89
C SER A 142 -8.12 -21.58 -1.38
N LYS A 143 -8.94 -21.06 -0.46
CA LYS A 143 -10.26 -20.46 -0.74
C LYS A 143 -10.26 -18.94 -0.64
N HIS A 144 -9.09 -18.32 -0.51
CA HIS A 144 -8.95 -16.88 -0.29
C HIS A 144 -9.83 -16.33 0.84
N ARG A 145 -9.82 -17.03 1.98
CA ARG A 145 -10.44 -16.58 3.23
C ARG A 145 -9.33 -16.15 4.17
N TYR A 146 -9.30 -14.88 4.53
CA TYR A 146 -8.20 -14.25 5.28
C TYR A 146 -8.72 -13.57 6.54
N ASP A 147 -9.49 -14.28 7.36
CA ASP A 147 -9.88 -13.79 8.68
C ASP A 147 -8.95 -14.34 9.76
N HIS A 148 -8.60 -13.53 10.75
CA HIS A 148 -7.70 -13.86 11.86
C HIS A 148 -8.41 -13.95 13.23
N HIS A 149 -9.70 -13.63 13.29
CA HIS A 149 -10.48 -13.52 14.53
C HIS A 149 -10.73 -14.84 15.26
N GLN A 150 -10.31 -15.98 14.71
CA GLN A 150 -10.50 -17.27 15.38
C GLN A 150 -9.65 -17.33 16.65
N ARG A 151 -10.24 -17.78 17.76
CA ARG A 151 -9.50 -17.95 19.03
C ARG A 151 -8.30 -18.90 18.89
N SER A 152 -8.40 -19.87 17.98
CA SER A 152 -7.35 -20.83 17.67
C SER A 152 -6.29 -20.31 16.70
N PHE A 153 -6.52 -19.17 16.05
CA PHE A 153 -5.55 -18.62 15.10
C PHE A 153 -4.39 -17.99 15.86
N THR A 154 -3.19 -18.52 15.63
CA THR A 154 -1.93 -18.02 16.20
C THR A 154 -0.86 -17.83 15.12
N GLY A 155 -1.28 -17.71 13.86
CA GLY A 155 -0.38 -17.62 12.73
C GLY A 155 0.44 -16.32 12.75
N THR A 156 1.76 -16.47 12.66
CA THR A 156 2.72 -15.39 12.45
C THR A 156 3.40 -15.55 11.10
N MET A 157 4.07 -14.51 10.59
CA MET A 157 4.87 -14.57 9.37
C MET A 157 5.86 -15.75 9.37
N SER A 158 6.53 -16.01 10.49
CA SER A 158 7.50 -17.12 10.60
C SER A 158 6.87 -18.50 10.71
N SER A 159 5.64 -18.60 11.21
CA SER A 159 4.94 -19.90 11.31
C SER A 159 4.27 -20.31 9.99
N LEU A 160 3.95 -19.34 9.13
CA LEU A 160 3.21 -19.55 7.89
C LEU A 160 4.07 -19.40 6.62
N SER A 161 5.29 -18.87 6.75
CA SER A 161 6.28 -18.81 5.65
C SER A 161 7.63 -19.35 6.13
N GLU A 162 8.15 -20.31 5.38
CA GLU A 162 9.52 -20.80 5.58
C GLU A 162 10.56 -19.74 5.24
N GLY A 163 11.72 -19.80 5.88
CA GLY A 163 12.87 -18.92 5.57
C GLY A 163 12.76 -17.47 6.04
N LYS A 164 11.59 -17.03 6.54
CA LYS A 164 11.40 -15.66 7.02
C LYS A 164 12.04 -15.44 8.39
N LYS A 165 12.55 -14.22 8.61
CA LYS A 165 13.08 -13.78 9.91
C LYS A 165 12.03 -14.04 10.99
N ARG A 166 12.49 -14.38 12.20
CA ARG A 166 11.60 -14.64 13.34
C ARG A 166 10.82 -13.38 13.71
N ARG A 167 9.50 -13.44 13.50
CA ARG A 167 8.47 -12.44 13.85
C ARG A 167 7.41 -13.15 14.67
N ALA A 168 7.21 -12.68 15.89
CA ALA A 168 6.29 -13.27 16.84
C ALA A 168 4.87 -12.67 16.75
N THR A 169 4.71 -11.56 16.03
CA THR A 169 3.45 -10.87 15.86
C THR A 169 2.46 -11.75 15.10
N LYS A 170 1.28 -11.96 15.71
CA LYS A 170 0.16 -12.65 15.07
C LYS A 170 -0.32 -11.79 13.90
N LEU A 171 -0.60 -12.41 12.76
CA LEU A 171 -1.05 -11.70 11.56
C LEU A 171 -2.51 -11.24 11.72
N SER A 172 -2.82 -10.07 11.19
CA SER A 172 -4.18 -9.60 10.90
C SER A 172 -4.59 -9.99 9.46
N SER A 173 -5.75 -9.57 8.98
CA SER A 173 -6.18 -9.85 7.61
C SER A 173 -5.24 -9.25 6.57
N ALA A 174 -4.76 -8.02 6.77
CA ALA A 174 -3.75 -7.37 5.95
C ALA A 174 -2.44 -8.14 5.96
N GLY A 175 -1.98 -8.60 7.13
CA GLY A 175 -0.80 -9.45 7.23
C GLY A 175 -0.95 -10.76 6.45
N LEU A 176 -2.13 -11.40 6.52
CA LEU A 176 -2.44 -12.60 5.74
C LEU A 176 -2.48 -12.33 4.23
N VAL A 177 -3.10 -11.23 3.80
CA VAL A 177 -3.08 -10.83 2.38
C VAL A 177 -1.65 -10.54 1.93
N TYR A 178 -0.86 -9.85 2.75
CA TYR A 178 0.54 -9.57 2.45
C TYR A 178 1.38 -10.85 2.38
N LEU A 179 1.15 -11.81 3.26
CA LEU A 179 1.78 -13.13 3.23
C LEU A 179 1.59 -13.84 1.89
N HIS A 180 0.36 -13.82 1.35
CA HIS A 180 0.03 -14.58 0.12
C HIS A 180 0.19 -13.79 -1.18
N PHE A 181 0.10 -12.46 -1.13
CA PHE A 181 0.09 -11.60 -2.31
C PHE A 181 1.19 -10.52 -2.30
N GLY A 182 1.90 -10.33 -1.20
CA GLY A 182 2.80 -9.20 -0.98
C GLY A 182 3.89 -9.06 -2.04
N HIS A 183 4.54 -10.16 -2.47
CA HIS A 183 5.50 -10.10 -3.58
C HIS A 183 4.87 -9.60 -4.88
N ARG A 184 3.67 -10.07 -5.22
CA ARG A 184 2.97 -9.65 -6.44
C ARG A 184 2.54 -8.19 -6.36
N VAL A 185 2.07 -7.77 -5.19
CA VAL A 185 1.68 -6.38 -4.92
C VAL A 185 2.89 -5.45 -5.01
N LEU A 186 3.99 -5.79 -4.34
CA LEU A 186 5.22 -5.01 -4.37
C LEU A 186 5.85 -4.97 -5.76
N SER A 187 5.88 -6.10 -6.46
CA SER A 187 6.33 -6.17 -7.86
C SER A 187 5.53 -5.20 -8.73
N LYS A 188 4.20 -5.18 -8.55
CA LYS A 188 3.32 -4.30 -9.34
C LYS A 188 3.45 -2.82 -8.99
N ILE A 189 3.79 -2.47 -7.75
CA ILE A 189 3.97 -1.09 -7.31
C ILE A 189 5.36 -0.54 -7.66
N SER A 190 6.39 -1.38 -7.57
CA SER A 190 7.79 -0.98 -7.76
C SER A 190 8.33 -1.22 -9.17
N ASP A 191 7.57 -1.89 -10.03
CA ASP A 191 7.99 -2.40 -11.34
C ASP A 191 9.23 -3.32 -11.29
N ILE A 192 9.50 -3.92 -10.12
CA ILE A 192 10.54 -4.94 -9.93
C ILE A 192 9.95 -6.31 -10.28
N ALA A 193 10.68 -7.13 -11.04
CA ALA A 193 10.24 -8.49 -11.35
C ALA A 193 10.08 -9.34 -10.09
N THR A 194 9.08 -10.23 -10.11
CA THR A 194 8.90 -11.26 -9.08
C THR A 194 10.12 -12.17 -8.98
N GLU A 195 10.31 -12.80 -7.82
CA GLU A 195 11.38 -13.79 -7.59
C GLU A 195 12.81 -13.23 -7.72
N THR A 196 12.98 -11.93 -7.53
CA THR A 196 14.30 -11.30 -7.45
C THR A 196 14.75 -11.14 -6.00
N PRO A 197 16.07 -11.26 -5.70
CA PRO A 197 16.59 -11.01 -4.36
C PRO A 197 16.25 -9.61 -3.83
N VAL A 198 16.23 -8.61 -4.73
CA VAL A 198 15.86 -7.23 -4.38
C VAL A 198 14.41 -7.13 -3.92
N LEU A 199 13.48 -7.81 -4.60
CA LEU A 199 12.07 -7.82 -4.19
C LEU A 199 11.90 -8.56 -2.87
N GLU A 200 12.67 -9.61 -2.63
CA GLU A 200 12.66 -10.35 -1.37
C GLU A 200 13.13 -9.48 -0.19
N ASP A 201 14.24 -8.75 -0.36
CA ASP A 201 14.72 -7.78 0.64
C ASP A 201 13.68 -6.68 0.89
N LEU A 202 13.04 -6.17 -0.17
CA LEU A 202 11.98 -5.18 -0.07
C LEU A 202 10.76 -5.75 0.68
N TYR A 203 10.36 -6.99 0.40
CA TYR A 203 9.27 -7.66 1.07
C TYR A 203 9.51 -7.75 2.58
N ASP A 204 10.70 -8.19 2.98
CA ASP A 204 11.09 -8.30 4.38
C ASP A 204 11.17 -6.94 5.08
N TYR A 205 11.68 -5.92 4.38
CA TYR A 205 11.77 -4.56 4.88
C TYR A 205 10.39 -3.92 5.09
N VAL A 206 9.51 -4.00 4.08
CA VAL A 206 8.15 -3.45 4.16
C VAL A 206 7.35 -4.16 5.24
N TYR A 207 7.54 -5.47 5.43
CA TYR A 207 6.88 -6.15 6.54
C TYR A 207 7.35 -5.59 7.89
N ALA A 208 8.68 -5.53 8.08
CA ALA A 208 9.28 -5.12 9.34
C ALA A 208 8.96 -3.67 9.74
N GLU A 209 8.93 -2.76 8.77
CA GLU A 209 8.82 -1.32 9.04
C GLU A 209 7.38 -0.78 8.91
N PHE A 210 6.46 -1.57 8.34
CA PHE A 210 5.12 -1.09 8.06
C PHE A 210 4.03 -2.11 8.38
N MET A 211 4.09 -3.32 7.82
CA MET A 211 2.99 -4.29 8.02
C MET A 211 2.89 -4.80 9.46
N GLU A 212 4.02 -5.03 10.13
CA GLU A 212 4.04 -5.56 11.50
C GLU A 212 3.36 -4.60 12.49
N GLU A 213 3.41 -3.28 12.27
CA GLU A 213 2.64 -2.31 13.07
C GLU A 213 1.13 -2.53 12.91
N ILE A 214 0.66 -2.78 11.68
CA ILE A 214 -0.76 -3.00 11.40
C ILE A 214 -1.23 -4.30 12.06
N ASP A 215 -0.46 -5.38 11.88
CA ASP A 215 -0.73 -6.67 12.52
C ASP A 215 -0.79 -6.55 14.04
N ALA A 216 0.17 -5.84 14.65
CA ALA A 216 0.23 -5.65 16.09
C ALA A 216 -0.96 -4.85 16.62
N VAL A 217 -1.25 -3.70 16.02
CA VAL A 217 -2.33 -2.80 16.46
C VAL A 217 -3.69 -3.49 16.38
N ASP A 218 -3.95 -4.20 15.29
CA ASP A 218 -5.22 -4.89 15.07
C ASP A 218 -5.42 -6.06 16.04
N ASN A 219 -4.33 -6.73 16.40
CA ASN A 219 -4.34 -7.78 17.43
C ASN A 219 -4.24 -7.26 18.87
N GLY A 220 -4.32 -5.94 19.08
CA GLY A 220 -4.30 -5.32 20.41
C GLY A 220 -2.95 -5.42 21.12
N ILE A 221 -1.86 -5.58 20.38
CA ILE A 221 -0.50 -5.64 20.92
C ILE A 221 0.03 -4.21 21.10
N SER A 222 0.47 -3.89 22.32
CA SER A 222 1.08 -2.60 22.63
C SER A 222 2.49 -2.49 22.06
N ASP A 223 2.88 -1.29 21.63
CA ASP A 223 4.23 -0.98 21.14
C ASP A 223 5.28 -0.93 22.27
N ARG A 224 4.83 -0.83 23.52
CA ARG A 224 5.67 -0.72 24.71
C ARG A 224 5.01 -1.36 25.92
N ASP A 225 5.83 -1.70 26.91
CA ASP A 225 5.35 -2.09 28.23
C ASP A 225 4.91 -0.86 29.04
N GLY A 226 3.79 -0.99 29.74
CA GLY A 226 3.23 0.04 30.63
C GLY A 226 2.48 1.17 29.91
N GLU A 227 2.08 2.18 30.69
CA GLU A 227 1.22 3.26 30.20
C GLU A 227 2.00 4.29 29.36
N PRO A 228 1.52 4.65 28.15
CA PRO A 228 2.15 5.66 27.32
C PRO A 228 2.02 7.05 27.96
N ARG A 229 3.09 7.85 27.89
CA ARG A 229 3.08 9.24 28.40
C ARG A 229 2.24 10.20 27.56
N TYR A 230 1.96 9.85 26.31
CA TYR A 230 1.16 10.64 25.38
C TYR A 230 0.58 9.72 24.29
N SER A 231 -0.52 10.14 23.67
CA SER A 231 -1.15 9.40 22.57
C SER A 231 -0.58 9.80 21.21
N VAL A 232 -0.25 8.82 20.38
CA VAL A 232 0.14 9.05 18.97
C VAL A 232 -1.12 8.98 18.10
N ASN A 233 -1.43 10.09 17.42
CA ASN A 233 -2.64 10.22 16.57
C ASN A 233 -2.32 10.37 15.06
N SER A 234 -1.05 10.23 14.69
CA SER A 234 -0.55 10.42 13.33
C SER A 234 -0.47 9.14 12.49
N THR A 235 -0.60 7.96 13.11
CA THR A 235 -0.48 6.65 12.45
C THR A 235 -1.57 6.44 11.40
N ILE A 236 -1.29 5.57 10.42
CA ILE A 236 -2.22 5.27 9.33
C ILE A 236 -3.57 4.77 9.85
N GLY A 237 -3.56 3.87 10.85
CA GLY A 237 -4.80 3.38 11.46
C GLY A 237 -5.64 4.48 12.10
N LYS A 238 -5.01 5.48 12.74
CA LYS A 238 -5.73 6.66 13.25
C LYS A 238 -6.29 7.53 12.12
N ARG A 239 -5.64 7.60 10.95
CA ARG A 239 -6.17 8.32 9.78
C ARG A 239 -7.38 7.61 9.19
N VAL A 240 -7.32 6.29 9.07
CA VAL A 240 -8.43 5.45 8.62
C VAL A 240 -9.61 5.56 9.60
N ALA A 241 -9.33 5.55 10.90
CA ALA A 241 -10.35 5.69 11.93
C ALA A 241 -11.12 7.01 11.84
N ARG A 242 -10.45 8.14 11.53
CA ARG A 242 -11.07 9.47 11.37
C ARG A 242 -12.06 9.58 10.20
N LEU A 243 -12.07 8.62 9.30
CA LEU A 243 -13.02 8.57 8.19
C LEU A 243 -14.27 7.73 8.56
N ASN A 244 -14.37 7.21 9.80
CA ASN A 244 -15.61 6.66 10.32
C ASN A 244 -16.63 7.78 10.56
N PRO A 245 -17.94 7.48 10.54
CA PRO A 245 -18.95 8.38 11.08
C PRO A 245 -18.67 8.72 12.54
N ASP A 246 -18.95 9.95 12.93
CA ASP A 246 -18.93 10.33 14.34
C ASP A 246 -20.05 9.60 15.10
N TRP A 247 -19.87 9.41 16.41
CA TRP A 247 -20.82 8.68 17.25
C TRP A 247 -22.25 9.26 17.26
N ASN A 248 -22.38 10.55 16.93
CA ASN A 248 -23.64 11.29 16.86
C ASN A 248 -24.12 11.53 15.42
N GLU A 249 -23.45 10.93 14.43
CA GLU A 249 -23.79 11.05 13.02
C GLU A 249 -24.61 9.85 12.54
N THR A 250 -25.72 10.11 11.84
CA THR A 250 -26.44 9.07 11.11
C THR A 250 -25.83 8.91 9.72
N ALA A 251 -25.03 7.86 9.52
CA ALA A 251 -24.52 7.48 8.20
C ALA A 251 -25.33 6.31 7.63
N SER A 252 -25.79 6.45 6.38
CA SER A 252 -26.40 5.33 5.65
C SER A 252 -25.33 4.31 5.22
N GLY A 253 -25.76 3.11 4.80
CA GLY A 253 -24.83 2.12 4.22
C GLY A 253 -24.10 2.64 2.97
N GLU A 254 -24.74 3.51 2.20
CA GLU A 254 -24.14 4.15 1.02
C GLU A 254 -23.07 5.18 1.40
N ASP A 255 -23.33 6.04 2.40
CA ASP A 255 -22.34 6.99 2.91
C ASP A 255 -21.13 6.25 3.51
N SER A 256 -21.39 5.19 4.28
CA SER A 256 -20.34 4.32 4.81
C SER A 256 -19.48 3.72 3.69
N MET A 257 -20.09 3.19 2.63
CA MET A 257 -19.36 2.65 1.49
C MET A 257 -18.56 3.73 0.73
N GLU A 258 -19.12 4.93 0.56
CA GLU A 258 -18.40 6.04 -0.09
C GLU A 258 -17.17 6.45 0.73
N ARG A 259 -17.34 6.63 2.04
CA ARG A 259 -16.21 6.89 2.96
C ARG A 259 -15.18 5.78 2.88
N PHE A 260 -15.61 4.51 2.84
CA PHE A 260 -14.70 3.38 2.72
C PHE A 260 -13.82 3.50 1.47
N LYS A 261 -14.44 3.82 0.33
CA LYS A 261 -13.74 4.01 -0.96
C LYS A 261 -12.76 5.18 -0.98
N ARG A 262 -13.00 6.25 -0.21
CA ARG A 262 -12.08 7.40 -0.11
C ARG A 262 -10.74 7.07 0.55
N ARG A 263 -10.60 5.90 1.18
CA ARG A 263 -9.41 5.55 1.98
C ARG A 263 -8.18 5.14 1.17
N TRP A 264 -8.35 4.85 -0.13
CA TRP A 264 -7.26 4.41 -1.01
C TRP A 264 -7.05 5.28 -2.26
N ASN A 265 -7.83 6.36 -2.40
CA ASN A 265 -7.65 7.38 -3.45
C ASN A 265 -6.82 8.54 -2.91
#